data_AF-A0A4R3KH78-F1
#
_entry.id   AF-A0A4R3KH78-F1
#
_cell.length_a   1.000
_cell.length_b   1.000
_cell.length_c   1.000
_cell.angle_alpha   90.00
_cell.angle_beta   90.00
_cell.angle_gamma   90.00
#
_symmetry.space_group_name_H-M   'P 1'
#
loop_
_entity.id
_entity.type
_entity.pdbx_description
1 polymer ?
#
loop_
_entity_poly.entity_id
_entity_poly.type
_entity_poly.pdbx_seq_one_letter_code
_entity_poly.pdbx_strand_id
1 'polypeptide(L)'
;MKAIFERKPSDFDLRSFEVSKTLRLPAEVFEDVLKNPIRDYTFIQENIEQMHCDSSGVYHCLLLTGEGRNDGLLVESEGYGYCRYASYVPNISALTSSALQRLNELMTITADYIVTTGTQNTTEGNWIIGFDELAQQTGFKHDFNNMDTLLDMLHEREEVANVELGDSSIDVCYYLNFCPQYGGHPDESEPEQLLEEPSTISKLKDILHIRWEDIHLLHKDVEVQPATIVELDEHTLTDAGKEAWADVLDAEVIKVYNGYYGLQMDLDKVKPRRLEEFSSMLAGYCPVSDYETWVTQEDDAPPQSPEMKL
;
A
#
# COMPACT_ATOMS: atom_id res chain seq x y z
N MET A 1 11.87 -17.14 3.21
CA MET A 1 10.76 -18.12 3.21
C MET A 1 11.13 -19.33 2.35
N LYS A 2 10.51 -20.49 2.57
CA LYS A 2 10.67 -21.71 1.76
C LYS A 2 9.29 -22.18 1.29
N ALA A 3 9.23 -22.96 0.21
CA ALA A 3 7.99 -23.54 -0.30
C ALA A 3 8.26 -24.89 -1.00
N ILE A 4 7.22 -25.71 -1.14
CA ILE A 4 7.23 -26.93 -1.95
C ILE A 4 6.69 -26.56 -3.34
N PHE A 5 7.38 -26.97 -4.41
CA PHE A 5 6.95 -26.75 -5.79
C PHE A 5 6.53 -28.06 -6.43
N GLU A 6 5.32 -28.09 -6.98
CA GLU A 6 4.82 -29.22 -7.77
C GLU A 6 5.13 -29.04 -9.25
N ARG A 7 5.54 -30.13 -9.91
CA ARG A 7 5.86 -30.10 -11.34
C ARG A 7 4.62 -30.42 -12.17
N LYS A 8 4.09 -29.40 -12.85
CA LYS A 8 2.91 -29.51 -13.74
C LYS A 8 1.68 -30.12 -13.04
N PRO A 9 1.24 -29.58 -11.89
CA PRO A 9 0.00 -30.04 -11.28
C PRO A 9 -1.16 -29.78 -12.24
N SER A 10 -2.06 -30.76 -12.40
CA SER A 10 -3.33 -30.56 -13.09
C SER A 10 -4.31 -29.74 -12.22
N ASP A 11 -4.16 -29.84 -10.90
CA ASP A 11 -4.86 -29.11 -9.84
C ASP A 11 -4.02 -29.23 -8.56
N PHE A 12 -4.15 -28.26 -7.64
CA PHE A 12 -3.49 -28.27 -6.33
C PHE A 12 -4.33 -28.93 -5.23
N ASP A 13 -5.60 -29.23 -5.48
CA ASP A 13 -6.49 -29.96 -4.56
C ASP A 13 -6.44 -29.46 -3.10
N LEU A 14 -6.63 -28.16 -2.91
CA LEU A 14 -6.57 -27.51 -1.60
C LEU A 14 -7.62 -28.09 -0.64
N ARG A 15 -7.20 -28.45 0.58
CA ARG A 15 -8.07 -29.04 1.61
C ARG A 15 -8.22 -28.12 2.80
N SER A 16 -9.44 -28.07 3.35
CA SER A 16 -9.70 -27.44 4.64
C SER A 16 -9.06 -28.26 5.75
N PHE A 17 -8.51 -27.59 6.75
CA PHE A 17 -7.88 -28.25 7.89
C PHE A 17 -8.15 -27.52 9.21
N GLU A 18 -8.00 -28.24 10.31
CA GLU A 18 -7.99 -27.73 11.68
C GLU A 18 -6.74 -28.24 12.40
N VAL A 19 -6.09 -27.38 13.19
CA VAL A 19 -4.95 -27.81 14.01
C VAL A 19 -5.48 -28.36 15.33
N SER A 20 -5.54 -29.68 15.44
CA SER A 20 -6.05 -30.35 16.64
C SER A 20 -5.04 -30.32 17.78
N LYS A 21 -3.73 -30.36 17.47
CA LYS A 21 -2.65 -30.23 18.45
C LYS A 21 -1.35 -29.74 17.82
N THR A 22 -0.66 -28.86 18.53
CA THR A 22 0.70 -28.40 18.15
C THR A 22 1.75 -29.13 18.97
N LEU A 23 2.76 -29.69 18.30
CA LEU A 23 3.91 -30.35 18.91
C LEU A 23 5.18 -29.56 18.58
N ARG A 24 5.86 -29.06 19.61
CA ARG A 24 7.16 -28.40 19.47
C ARG A 24 8.28 -29.42 19.65
N LEU A 25 9.04 -29.64 18.59
CA LEU A 25 10.12 -30.61 18.50
C LEU A 25 11.48 -29.92 18.60
N PRO A 26 12.51 -30.62 19.12
CA PRO A 26 13.89 -30.17 18.97
C PRO A 26 14.23 -29.95 17.49
N ALA A 27 15.02 -28.92 17.19
CA ALA A 27 15.31 -28.52 15.81
C ALA A 27 15.84 -29.68 14.94
N GLU A 28 16.75 -30.50 15.49
CA GLU A 28 17.31 -31.66 14.79
C GLU A 28 16.27 -32.73 14.45
N VAL A 29 15.29 -32.93 15.34
CA VAL A 29 14.20 -33.91 15.13
C VAL A 29 13.24 -33.40 14.07
N PHE A 30 12.87 -32.12 14.12
CA PHE A 30 12.02 -31.52 13.08
C PHE A 30 12.69 -31.59 11.69
N GLU A 31 14.00 -31.33 11.63
CA GLU A 31 14.78 -31.48 10.41
C GLU A 31 14.87 -32.92 9.91
N ASP A 32 14.91 -33.91 10.80
CA ASP A 32 14.82 -35.33 10.43
C ASP A 32 13.45 -35.63 9.82
N VAL A 33 12.35 -35.13 10.41
CA VAL A 33 10.99 -35.30 9.88
C VAL A 33 10.88 -34.74 8.46
N LEU A 34 11.40 -33.54 8.21
CA LEU A 34 11.37 -32.93 6.88
C LEU A 34 12.18 -33.72 5.84
N LYS A 35 13.28 -34.36 6.24
CA LYS A 35 14.12 -35.18 5.35
C LYS A 35 13.58 -36.59 5.16
N ASN A 36 12.94 -37.15 6.18
CA ASN A 36 12.54 -38.55 6.27
C ASN A 36 11.07 -38.68 6.73
N PRO A 37 10.07 -38.12 6.01
CA PRO A 37 8.68 -38.08 6.46
C PRO A 37 7.99 -39.47 6.51
N ILE A 38 8.53 -40.48 5.81
CA ILE A 38 7.99 -41.85 5.75
C ILE A 38 8.45 -42.70 6.96
N ARG A 39 9.44 -42.24 7.73
CA ARG A 39 9.91 -42.94 8.93
C ARG A 39 8.82 -42.90 10.01
N ASP A 40 8.68 -43.99 10.77
CA ASP A 40 7.82 -43.99 11.95
C ASP A 40 8.41 -43.14 13.09
N TYR A 41 7.58 -42.28 13.66
CA TYR A 41 7.89 -41.41 14.79
C TYR A 41 6.94 -41.69 15.95
N THR A 42 7.49 -41.89 17.15
CA THR A 42 6.70 -42.21 18.35
C THR A 42 5.68 -41.12 18.68
N PHE A 43 6.06 -39.84 18.53
CA PHE A 43 5.15 -38.73 18.79
C PHE A 43 3.99 -38.64 17.78
N ILE A 44 4.09 -39.23 16.58
CA ILE A 44 2.95 -39.34 15.66
C ILE A 44 2.04 -40.47 16.14
N GLN A 45 2.62 -41.64 16.45
CA GLN A 45 1.88 -42.80 16.95
C GLN A 45 1.07 -42.49 18.21
N GLU A 46 1.67 -41.77 19.15
CA GLU A 46 1.03 -41.35 20.42
C GLU A 46 -0.13 -40.37 20.22
N ASN A 47 -0.25 -39.75 19.04
CA ASN A 47 -1.25 -38.72 18.76
C ASN A 47 -2.17 -39.09 17.57
N ILE A 48 -2.21 -40.37 17.16
CA ILE A 48 -3.09 -40.85 16.08
C ILE A 48 -4.54 -40.42 16.29
N GLU A 49 -5.07 -40.53 17.51
CA GLU A 49 -6.48 -40.21 17.81
C GLU A 49 -6.82 -38.72 17.63
N GLN A 50 -5.81 -37.85 17.52
CA GLN A 50 -5.99 -36.41 17.28
C GLN A 50 -6.06 -36.09 15.78
N MET A 51 -5.77 -37.05 14.90
CA MET A 51 -5.75 -36.87 13.44
C MET A 51 -6.85 -37.69 12.78
N HIS A 52 -7.62 -37.06 11.90
CA HIS A 52 -8.63 -37.72 11.07
C HIS A 52 -9.17 -36.76 10.01
N CYS A 53 -9.87 -37.28 9.01
CA CYS A 53 -10.75 -36.48 8.16
C CYS A 53 -12.19 -36.62 8.67
N ASP A 54 -12.87 -35.51 8.92
CA ASP A 54 -14.27 -35.53 9.34
C ASP A 54 -15.24 -35.72 8.16
N SER A 55 -16.54 -35.84 8.46
CA SER A 55 -17.59 -36.02 7.44
C SER A 55 -17.77 -34.84 6.49
N SER A 56 -17.25 -33.66 6.85
CA SER A 56 -17.29 -32.45 6.04
C SER A 56 -16.04 -32.30 5.16
N GLY A 57 -15.10 -33.24 5.24
CA GLY A 57 -13.87 -33.21 4.46
C GLY A 57 -12.77 -32.34 5.08
N VAL A 58 -12.92 -31.94 6.35
CA VAL A 58 -11.90 -31.16 7.08
C VAL A 58 -10.89 -32.12 7.69
N TYR A 59 -9.61 -31.84 7.42
CA TYR A 59 -8.49 -32.61 7.97
C TYR A 59 -8.12 -32.06 9.35
N HIS A 60 -8.30 -32.87 10.38
CA HIS A 60 -7.82 -32.63 11.73
C HIS A 60 -6.36 -33.08 11.79
N CYS A 61 -5.46 -32.11 11.99
CA CYS A 61 -4.02 -32.29 11.80
C CYS A 61 -3.23 -32.03 13.09
N LEU A 62 -2.07 -32.66 13.19
CA LEU A 62 -0.99 -32.19 14.04
C LEU A 62 -0.23 -31.06 13.34
N LEU A 63 0.11 -30.00 14.08
CA LEU A 63 1.10 -29.02 13.65
C LEU A 63 2.43 -29.31 14.33
N LEU A 64 3.40 -29.82 13.57
CA LEU A 64 4.77 -30.01 14.04
C LEU A 64 5.56 -28.72 13.84
N THR A 65 6.28 -28.28 14.87
CA THR A 65 7.12 -27.08 14.84
C THR A 65 8.52 -27.40 15.35
N GLY A 66 9.54 -26.71 14.84
CA GLY A 66 10.92 -26.85 15.31
C GLY A 66 11.32 -25.72 16.25
N GLU A 67 12.14 -26.00 17.25
CA GLU A 67 12.74 -24.95 18.09
C GLU A 67 13.53 -23.93 17.26
N GLY A 68 13.28 -22.64 17.50
CA GLY A 68 13.97 -21.54 16.79
C GLY A 68 13.50 -21.34 15.35
N ARG A 69 12.41 -22.00 14.94
CA ARG A 69 11.87 -21.93 13.59
C ARG A 69 10.48 -21.29 13.58
N ASN A 70 10.15 -20.65 12.46
CA ASN A 70 8.83 -20.05 12.24
C ASN A 70 8.01 -20.77 11.15
N ASP A 71 8.56 -21.83 10.56
CA ASP A 71 7.84 -22.74 9.68
C ASP A 71 7.37 -23.98 10.44
N GLY A 72 6.49 -24.75 9.82
CA GLY A 72 5.92 -25.95 10.41
C GLY A 72 5.48 -26.96 9.37
N LEU A 73 4.99 -28.10 9.86
CA LEU A 73 4.48 -29.19 9.05
C LEU A 73 3.12 -29.63 9.61
N LEU A 74 2.06 -29.48 8.82
CA LEU A 74 0.78 -30.11 9.09
C LEU A 74 0.88 -31.59 8.76
N VAL A 75 0.37 -32.46 9.62
CA VAL A 75 0.40 -33.91 9.45
C VAL A 75 -0.97 -34.49 9.77
N GLU A 76 -1.47 -35.32 8.86
CA GLU A 76 -2.56 -36.26 9.09
C GLU A 76 -2.01 -37.65 8.73
N SER A 77 -2.13 -38.63 9.64
CA SER A 77 -1.41 -39.89 9.51
C SER A 77 -2.25 -41.06 9.00
N GLU A 78 -3.56 -40.93 8.83
CA GLU A 78 -4.52 -42.02 8.57
C GLU A 78 -4.33 -43.22 9.52
N GLY A 79 -3.91 -42.97 10.77
CA GLY A 79 -3.63 -44.02 11.75
C GLY A 79 -2.25 -44.68 11.64
N TYR A 80 -1.36 -44.19 10.77
CA TYR A 80 0.02 -44.63 10.72
C TYR A 80 0.93 -43.85 11.69
N GLY A 81 2.14 -44.37 11.91
CA GLY A 81 3.17 -43.73 12.74
C GLY A 81 4.07 -42.74 12.01
N TYR A 82 3.80 -42.45 10.74
CA TYR A 82 4.59 -41.55 9.89
C TYR A 82 3.69 -40.48 9.25
N CYS A 83 4.29 -39.50 8.57
CA CYS A 83 3.56 -38.42 7.93
C CYS A 83 2.90 -38.89 6.62
N ARG A 84 1.73 -39.53 6.71
CA ARG A 84 1.00 -40.09 5.56
C ARG A 84 0.55 -38.99 4.60
N TYR A 85 -0.12 -37.97 5.13
CA TYR A 85 -0.32 -36.70 4.48
C TYR A 85 0.43 -35.62 5.24
N ALA A 86 1.10 -34.75 4.50
CA ALA A 86 1.82 -33.64 5.09
C ALA A 86 1.77 -32.40 4.21
N SER A 87 1.64 -31.23 4.83
CA SER A 87 1.72 -29.94 4.15
C SER A 87 2.69 -29.03 4.88
N TYR A 88 3.67 -28.49 4.14
CA TYR A 88 4.66 -27.57 4.69
C TYR A 88 4.07 -26.17 4.80
N VAL A 89 4.16 -25.58 5.99
CA VAL A 89 3.66 -24.25 6.30
C VAL A 89 4.84 -23.28 6.44
N PRO A 90 5.06 -22.35 5.51
CA PRO A 90 6.24 -21.46 5.54
C PRO A 90 6.27 -20.49 6.72
N ASN A 91 5.10 -20.16 7.28
CA ASN A 91 4.95 -19.27 8.42
C ASN A 91 3.75 -19.72 9.27
N ILE A 92 4.01 -20.14 10.51
CA ILE A 92 2.99 -20.69 11.43
C ILE A 92 2.38 -19.64 12.36
N SER A 93 2.77 -18.37 12.27
CA SER A 93 2.32 -17.32 13.20
C SER A 93 0.79 -17.22 13.28
N ALA A 94 0.11 -17.34 12.13
CA ALA A 94 -1.35 -17.31 12.08
C ALA A 94 -1.99 -18.60 12.65
N LEU A 95 -1.33 -19.75 12.55
CA LEU A 95 -1.86 -21.03 13.05
C LEU A 95 -1.64 -21.25 14.55
N THR A 96 -0.61 -20.61 15.10
CA THR A 96 -0.19 -20.80 16.51
C THR A 96 -0.76 -19.73 17.44
N SER A 97 -1.31 -18.65 16.90
CA SER A 97 -1.88 -17.55 17.67
C SER A 97 -3.25 -17.16 17.12
N SER A 98 -4.30 -17.61 17.81
CA SER A 98 -5.67 -17.20 17.53
C SER A 98 -5.87 -15.70 17.64
N ALA A 99 -5.09 -15.03 18.49
CA ALA A 99 -5.08 -13.57 18.59
C ALA A 99 -4.54 -12.91 17.31
N LEU A 100 -3.43 -13.42 16.75
CA LEU A 100 -2.87 -12.90 15.50
C LEU A 100 -3.76 -13.21 14.29
N GLN A 101 -4.35 -14.41 14.24
CA GLN A 101 -5.32 -14.76 13.20
C GLN A 101 -6.50 -13.80 13.21
N ARG A 102 -7.13 -13.61 14.39
CA ARG A 102 -8.26 -12.71 14.54
C ARG A 102 -7.89 -11.25 14.21
N LEU A 103 -6.70 -10.81 14.60
CA LEU A 103 -6.21 -9.48 14.26
C LEU A 103 -6.07 -9.31 12.74
N ASN A 104 -5.47 -10.30 12.05
CA ASN A 104 -5.28 -10.26 10.59
C ASN A 104 -6.62 -10.26 9.84
N GLU A 105 -7.56 -11.11 10.25
CA GLU A 105 -8.92 -11.14 9.70
C GLU A 105 -9.62 -9.79 9.89
N LEU A 106 -9.51 -9.22 11.09
CA LEU A 106 -10.13 -7.95 11.42
C LEU A 106 -9.52 -6.77 10.65
N MET A 107 -8.18 -6.73 10.50
CA MET A 107 -7.51 -5.72 9.68
C MET A 107 -7.93 -5.81 8.21
N THR A 108 -8.05 -7.04 7.67
CA THR A 108 -8.51 -7.25 6.29
C THR A 108 -9.93 -6.74 6.09
N ILE A 109 -10.85 -7.12 6.98
CA ILE A 109 -12.25 -6.64 6.95
C ILE A 109 -12.31 -5.11 7.07
N THR A 110 -11.44 -4.54 7.90
CA THR A 110 -11.38 -3.08 8.12
C THR A 110 -10.91 -2.35 6.87
N ALA A 111 -9.83 -2.83 6.22
CA ALA A 111 -9.34 -2.26 4.97
C ALA A 111 -10.39 -2.36 3.85
N ASP A 112 -11.01 -3.53 3.70
CA ASP A 112 -12.07 -3.74 2.70
C ASP A 112 -13.29 -2.85 2.97
N TYR A 113 -13.67 -2.67 4.24
CA TYR A 113 -14.75 -1.77 4.63
C TYR A 113 -14.45 -0.33 4.26
N ILE A 114 -13.24 0.15 4.57
CA ILE A 114 -12.81 1.52 4.25
C ILE A 114 -12.90 1.76 2.75
N VAL A 115 -12.27 0.90 1.94
CA VAL A 115 -12.24 1.05 0.48
C VAL A 115 -13.64 0.94 -0.12
N THR A 116 -14.39 -0.11 0.23
CA THR A 116 -15.71 -0.35 -0.37
C THR A 116 -16.69 0.74 0.03
N THR A 117 -16.72 1.13 1.30
CA THR A 117 -17.66 2.16 1.77
C THR A 117 -17.25 3.53 1.27
N GLY A 118 -15.97 3.88 1.33
CA GLY A 118 -15.46 5.18 0.91
C GLY A 118 -15.70 5.42 -0.58
N THR A 119 -15.26 4.51 -1.44
CA THR A 119 -15.47 4.62 -2.91
C THR A 119 -16.95 4.75 -3.27
N GLN A 120 -17.82 3.97 -2.62
CA GLN A 120 -19.25 3.98 -2.92
C GLN A 120 -19.97 5.25 -2.46
N ASN A 121 -19.47 5.98 -1.46
CA ASN A 121 -20.19 7.12 -0.87
C ASN A 121 -19.54 8.48 -1.12
N THR A 122 -18.26 8.53 -1.49
CA THR A 122 -17.60 9.80 -1.79
C THR A 122 -18.15 10.42 -3.07
N THR A 123 -18.35 11.74 -3.04
CA THR A 123 -18.73 12.56 -4.20
C THR A 123 -17.58 13.36 -4.79
N GLU A 124 -16.44 13.41 -4.11
CA GLU A 124 -15.26 14.24 -4.42
C GLU A 124 -13.96 13.42 -4.39
N GLY A 125 -14.04 12.08 -4.36
CA GLY A 125 -12.87 11.20 -4.31
C GLY A 125 -12.18 11.10 -2.95
N ASN A 126 -12.47 12.00 -2.00
CA ASN A 126 -11.97 11.95 -0.63
C ASN A 126 -13.00 11.30 0.34
N TRP A 127 -12.52 10.58 1.35
CA TRP A 127 -13.36 10.08 2.44
C TRP A 127 -12.63 10.05 3.77
N ILE A 128 -13.22 10.71 4.77
CA ILE A 128 -12.71 10.76 6.14
C ILE A 128 -13.57 9.87 7.03
N ILE A 129 -12.94 8.93 7.74
CA ILE A 129 -13.60 8.09 8.74
C ILE A 129 -12.98 8.26 10.12
N GLY A 130 -13.81 8.56 11.13
CA GLY A 130 -13.38 8.68 12.52
C GLY A 130 -13.09 7.31 13.16
N PHE A 131 -12.15 7.25 14.11
CA PHE A 131 -11.79 5.99 14.79
C PHE A 131 -12.97 5.34 15.52
N ASP A 132 -13.84 6.14 16.14
CA ASP A 132 -15.03 5.65 16.84
C ASP A 132 -16.04 5.02 15.87
N GLU A 133 -16.23 5.65 14.70
CA GLU A 133 -17.09 5.11 13.65
C GLU A 133 -16.51 3.82 13.08
N LEU A 134 -15.22 3.82 12.75
CA LEU A 134 -14.53 2.62 12.26
C LEU A 134 -14.66 1.45 13.24
N ALA A 135 -14.44 1.71 14.54
CA ALA A 135 -14.58 0.71 15.58
C ALA A 135 -16.04 0.24 15.74
N GLN A 136 -17.03 1.10 15.52
CA GLN A 136 -18.45 0.72 15.57
C GLN A 136 -18.83 -0.20 14.41
N GLN A 137 -18.33 0.07 13.20
CA GLN A 137 -18.71 -0.64 11.99
C GLN A 137 -17.96 -1.97 11.83
N THR A 138 -16.69 -1.99 12.21
CA THR A 138 -15.80 -3.16 11.99
C THR A 138 -15.54 -3.93 13.27
N GLY A 139 -15.67 -3.31 14.44
CA GLY A 139 -15.20 -3.84 15.72
C GLY A 139 -13.70 -3.66 15.95
N PHE A 140 -12.97 -3.01 15.04
CA PHE A 140 -11.54 -2.75 15.14
C PHE A 140 -11.25 -1.58 16.08
N LYS A 141 -10.95 -1.92 17.34
CA LYS A 141 -10.48 -0.95 18.34
C LYS A 141 -8.96 -1.01 18.39
N HIS A 142 -8.32 0.01 17.83
CA HIS A 142 -6.88 0.09 17.71
C HIS A 142 -6.37 1.48 18.09
N ASP A 143 -5.16 1.53 18.64
CA ASP A 143 -4.46 2.77 18.94
C ASP A 143 -3.54 3.11 17.77
N PHE A 144 -4.08 3.89 16.83
CA PHE A 144 -3.44 4.17 15.56
C PHE A 144 -2.14 4.96 15.72
N ASN A 145 -1.16 4.63 14.89
CA ASN A 145 0.07 5.40 14.75
C ASN A 145 0.52 5.40 13.28
N ASN A 146 1.47 6.25 12.93
CA ASN A 146 1.91 6.41 11.53
C ASN A 146 2.60 5.17 10.93
N MET A 147 2.91 4.15 11.74
CA MET A 147 3.50 2.88 11.30
C MET A 147 2.49 1.72 11.38
N ASP A 148 1.20 2.04 11.36
CA ASP A 148 0.13 1.05 11.45
C ASP A 148 0.03 0.24 10.16
N THR A 149 0.05 -1.09 10.31
CA THR A 149 -0.06 -2.04 9.20
C THR A 149 -1.35 -1.87 8.39
N LEU A 150 -2.43 -1.36 8.99
CA LEU A 150 -3.65 -1.04 8.25
C LEU A 150 -3.41 0.04 7.19
N LEU A 151 -2.59 1.06 7.50
CA LEU A 151 -2.25 2.11 6.54
C LEU A 151 -1.42 1.55 5.38
N ASP A 152 -0.48 0.66 5.67
CA ASP A 152 0.28 -0.05 4.63
C ASP A 152 -0.66 -0.87 3.73
N MET A 153 -1.59 -1.62 4.33
CA MET A 153 -2.58 -2.40 3.60
C MET A 153 -3.45 -1.52 2.69
N LEU A 154 -3.83 -0.33 3.14
CA LEU A 154 -4.61 0.62 2.34
C LEU A 154 -3.78 1.22 1.20
N HIS A 155 -2.51 1.55 1.41
CA HIS A 155 -1.61 2.05 0.36
C HIS A 155 -1.34 1.03 -0.76
N GLU A 156 -1.50 -0.27 -0.47
CA GLU A 156 -1.36 -1.35 -1.44
C GLU A 156 -2.61 -1.56 -2.32
N ARG A 157 -3.73 -0.88 -2.00
CA ARG A 157 -4.99 -0.97 -2.74
C ARG A 157 -4.93 -0.17 -4.03
N GLU A 158 -5.42 -0.74 -5.12
CA GLU A 158 -5.42 -0.08 -6.43
C GLU A 158 -6.38 1.12 -6.48
N GLU A 159 -7.41 1.09 -5.63
CA GLU A 159 -8.42 2.14 -5.52
C GLU A 159 -7.89 3.38 -4.79
N VAL A 160 -6.85 3.22 -3.97
CA VAL A 160 -6.37 4.23 -3.02
C VAL A 160 -5.19 5.02 -3.62
N ALA A 161 -5.34 6.34 -3.65
CA ALA A 161 -4.35 7.29 -4.13
C ALA A 161 -3.41 7.78 -3.02
N ASN A 162 -3.95 8.08 -1.85
CA ASN A 162 -3.22 8.48 -0.64
C ASN A 162 -4.02 8.12 0.62
N VAL A 163 -3.33 7.94 1.74
CA VAL A 163 -3.93 7.75 3.06
C VAL A 163 -3.16 8.58 4.08
N GLU A 164 -3.89 9.40 4.84
CA GLU A 164 -3.34 10.18 5.92
C GLU A 164 -3.99 9.82 7.25
N LEU A 165 -3.15 9.78 8.29
CA LEU A 165 -3.63 9.56 9.65
C LEU A 165 -3.76 10.91 10.36
N GLY A 166 -4.99 11.28 10.70
CA GLY A 166 -5.27 12.41 11.58
C GLY A 166 -5.32 12.01 13.05
N ASP A 167 -5.50 12.99 13.93
CA ASP A 167 -5.53 12.77 15.40
C ASP A 167 -6.67 11.84 15.86
N SER A 168 -7.78 11.78 15.11
CA SER A 168 -8.96 10.99 15.46
C SER A 168 -9.65 10.32 14.26
N SER A 169 -9.00 10.33 13.10
CA SER A 169 -9.59 9.87 11.84
C SER A 169 -8.53 9.36 10.87
N ILE A 170 -8.97 8.57 9.91
CA ILE A 170 -8.22 8.19 8.72
C ILE A 170 -8.83 8.96 7.56
N ASP A 171 -8.00 9.69 6.83
CA ASP A 171 -8.36 10.37 5.59
C ASP A 171 -7.86 9.54 4.40
N VAL A 172 -8.75 9.20 3.47
CA VAL A 172 -8.45 8.35 2.33
C VAL A 172 -8.84 9.07 1.05
N CYS A 173 -7.86 9.27 0.17
CA CYS A 173 -8.08 9.74 -1.19
C CYS A 173 -8.14 8.54 -2.14
N TYR A 174 -9.17 8.47 -2.97
CA TYR A 174 -9.35 7.44 -3.98
C TYR A 174 -9.09 7.99 -5.39
N TYR A 175 -8.71 7.10 -6.32
CA TYR A 175 -8.77 7.45 -7.73
C TYR A 175 -10.22 7.55 -8.19
N LEU A 176 -10.55 8.62 -8.90
CA LEU A 176 -11.93 9.00 -9.23
C LEU A 176 -12.67 7.96 -10.08
N ASN A 177 -11.95 7.18 -10.88
CA ASN A 177 -12.50 6.10 -11.69
C ASN A 177 -13.11 4.95 -10.85
N PHE A 178 -12.77 4.84 -9.57
CA PHE A 178 -13.38 3.89 -8.63
C PHE A 178 -14.57 4.48 -7.85
N CYS A 179 -14.89 5.77 -8.02
CA CYS A 179 -15.91 6.48 -7.26
C CYS A 179 -17.20 6.67 -8.09
N PRO A 180 -18.21 5.77 -8.00
CA PRO A 180 -19.42 5.84 -8.83
C PRO A 180 -20.33 7.04 -8.53
N GLN A 181 -20.20 7.66 -7.35
CA GLN A 181 -20.96 8.86 -6.98
C GLN A 181 -20.22 10.15 -7.31
N TYR A 182 -19.01 10.07 -7.87
CA TYR A 182 -18.29 11.24 -8.34
C TYR A 182 -19.07 11.89 -9.50
N GLY A 183 -19.57 13.09 -9.25
CA GLY A 183 -20.42 13.83 -10.18
C GLY A 183 -19.65 14.78 -11.10
N GLY A 184 -18.33 14.92 -10.88
CA GLY A 184 -17.55 16.04 -11.38
C GLY A 184 -17.96 17.36 -10.72
N HIS A 185 -17.04 18.32 -10.65
CA HIS A 185 -17.45 19.71 -10.53
C HIS A 185 -18.09 20.13 -11.86
N PRO A 186 -19.23 20.82 -11.88
CA PRO A 186 -19.69 21.48 -13.10
C PRO A 186 -18.59 22.47 -13.47
N ASP A 187 -17.98 22.30 -14.65
CA ASP A 187 -17.10 23.29 -15.25
C ASP A 187 -17.81 24.65 -15.18
N GLU A 188 -17.37 25.53 -14.29
CA GLU A 188 -17.74 26.94 -14.35
C GLU A 188 -17.04 27.50 -15.59
N SER A 189 -17.68 27.30 -16.74
CA SER A 189 -17.34 27.85 -18.05
C SER A 189 -15.95 27.51 -18.55
N GLU A 190 -15.80 26.33 -19.16
CA GLU A 190 -14.93 26.23 -20.33
C GLU A 190 -15.51 27.17 -21.41
N PRO A 191 -14.85 28.28 -21.80
CA PRO A 191 -15.03 28.73 -23.16
C PRO A 191 -14.54 27.57 -24.04
N GLU A 192 -15.40 27.06 -24.92
CA GLU A 192 -15.07 26.03 -25.93
C GLU A 192 -13.69 26.32 -26.56
N GLN A 193 -12.63 25.77 -25.97
CA GLN A 193 -11.34 25.67 -26.60
C GLN A 193 -11.33 24.26 -27.16
N LEU A 194 -11.68 24.22 -28.44
CA LEU A 194 -11.50 23.12 -29.37
C LEU A 194 -10.39 22.19 -28.87
N LEU A 195 -10.75 20.93 -28.66
CA LEU A 195 -9.83 19.80 -28.49
C LEU A 195 -8.75 19.89 -29.59
N GLU A 196 -7.63 20.54 -29.29
CA GLU A 196 -6.41 20.37 -30.06
C GLU A 196 -5.78 19.08 -29.53
N GLU A 197 -5.61 18.11 -30.43
CA GLU A 197 -4.91 16.85 -30.16
C GLU A 197 -3.60 17.11 -29.41
N PRO A 198 -3.18 16.25 -28.46
CA PRO A 198 -2.08 16.54 -27.54
C PRO A 198 -0.81 16.83 -28.33
N SER A 199 -0.50 18.11 -28.47
CA SER A 199 0.70 18.61 -29.11
C SER A 199 1.84 18.37 -28.12
N THR A 200 2.61 17.29 -28.37
CA THR A 200 3.79 16.89 -27.59
C THR A 200 3.54 16.76 -26.09
N ILE A 201 3.25 15.53 -25.65
CA ILE A 201 3.38 15.10 -24.25
C ILE A 201 4.74 15.56 -23.74
N SER A 202 4.74 16.62 -22.94
CA SER A 202 5.95 17.22 -22.35
C SER A 202 6.03 16.76 -20.90
N LYS A 203 7.22 16.39 -20.43
CA LYS A 203 7.39 16.10 -19.01
C LYS A 203 7.49 17.39 -18.21
N LEU A 204 7.17 17.34 -16.92
CA LEU A 204 7.28 18.50 -16.05
C LEU A 204 8.66 19.17 -16.17
N LYS A 205 9.74 18.40 -16.09
CA LYS A 205 11.11 18.92 -16.24
C LYS A 205 11.40 19.64 -17.56
N ASP A 206 10.71 19.29 -18.64
CA ASP A 206 10.96 19.84 -19.98
C ASP A 206 10.38 21.27 -20.11
N ILE A 207 9.45 21.65 -19.22
CA ILE A 207 8.81 22.97 -19.19
C ILE A 207 9.33 23.88 -18.06
N LEU A 208 10.24 23.38 -17.22
CA LEU A 208 10.88 24.15 -16.13
C LEU A 208 11.95 25.14 -16.61
N HIS A 209 12.23 25.20 -17.92
CA HIS A 209 13.04 26.28 -18.51
C HIS A 209 12.33 27.65 -18.42
N ILE A 210 11.03 27.65 -18.10
CA ILE A 210 10.24 28.84 -17.80
C ILE A 210 10.04 28.88 -16.28
N ARG A 211 10.09 30.07 -15.70
CA ARG A 211 9.77 30.32 -14.29
C ARG A 211 8.27 30.34 -14.08
N TRP A 212 7.79 29.44 -13.22
CA TRP A 212 6.38 29.36 -12.81
C TRP A 212 6.23 29.95 -11.41
N GLU A 213 5.22 30.80 -11.21
CA GLU A 213 4.95 31.45 -9.92
C GLU A 213 3.51 31.16 -9.49
N ASP A 214 3.30 31.00 -8.18
CA ASP A 214 1.99 30.72 -7.56
C ASP A 214 1.23 29.57 -8.24
N ILE A 215 1.94 28.48 -8.55
CA ILE A 215 1.42 27.33 -9.30
C ILE A 215 0.97 26.20 -8.39
N HIS A 216 -0.07 25.48 -8.82
CA HIS A 216 -0.59 24.29 -8.18
C HIS A 216 -0.48 23.10 -9.13
N LEU A 217 0.17 22.03 -8.66
CA LEU A 217 0.26 20.79 -9.42
C LEU A 217 -0.82 19.82 -8.96
N LEU A 218 -1.58 19.27 -9.90
CA LEU A 218 -2.73 18.40 -9.65
C LEU A 218 -2.56 17.06 -10.36
N HIS A 219 -3.06 15.98 -9.75
CA HIS A 219 -3.12 14.69 -10.43
C HIS A 219 -4.43 14.59 -11.22
N LYS A 220 -4.38 14.19 -12.49
CA LYS A 220 -5.56 14.18 -13.37
C LYS A 220 -6.75 13.33 -12.88
N ASP A 221 -6.47 12.27 -12.11
CA ASP A 221 -7.46 11.28 -11.65
C ASP A 221 -7.76 11.37 -10.14
N VAL A 222 -7.35 12.44 -9.44
CA VAL A 222 -7.58 12.60 -7.99
C VAL A 222 -7.91 14.06 -7.67
N GLU A 223 -8.93 14.28 -6.84
CA GLU A 223 -9.23 15.59 -6.27
C GLU A 223 -8.65 15.71 -4.86
N VAL A 224 -7.64 16.56 -4.70
CA VAL A 224 -7.06 16.94 -3.41
C VAL A 224 -6.83 18.44 -3.43
N GLN A 225 -6.93 19.10 -2.28
CA GLN A 225 -6.54 20.50 -2.14
C GLN A 225 -5.02 20.63 -2.29
N PRO A 226 -4.51 21.30 -3.35
CA PRO A 226 -3.08 21.41 -3.57
C PRO A 226 -2.42 22.45 -2.66
N ALA A 227 -1.13 22.25 -2.36
CA ALA A 227 -0.27 23.30 -1.82
C ALA A 227 0.16 24.29 -2.93
N THR A 228 0.25 25.57 -2.60
CA THR A 228 0.75 26.60 -3.52
C THR A 228 2.28 26.56 -3.57
N ILE A 229 2.84 26.36 -4.76
CA ILE A 229 4.27 26.46 -5.01
C ILE A 229 4.58 27.90 -5.44
N VAL A 230 5.34 28.63 -4.61
CA VAL A 230 5.65 30.05 -4.84
C VAL A 230 6.45 30.24 -6.11
N GLU A 231 7.47 29.40 -6.33
CA GLU A 231 8.34 29.43 -7.51
C GLU A 231 8.76 28.02 -7.90
N LEU A 232 8.71 27.71 -9.20
CA LEU A 232 9.17 26.44 -9.76
C LEU A 232 9.83 26.65 -11.14
N ASP A 233 11.10 26.29 -11.24
CA ASP A 233 11.92 26.35 -12.45
C ASP A 233 13.08 25.33 -12.41
N GLU A 234 13.96 25.36 -13.42
CA GLU A 234 15.09 24.44 -13.55
C GLU A 234 16.19 24.60 -12.46
N HIS A 235 16.15 25.71 -11.70
CA HIS A 235 17.11 26.08 -10.66
C HIS A 235 16.56 25.86 -9.25
N THR A 236 15.25 25.65 -9.10
CA THR A 236 14.57 25.50 -7.82
C THR A 236 15.12 24.33 -6.99
N LEU A 237 15.48 23.22 -7.66
CA LEU A 237 15.97 22.01 -7.00
C LEU A 237 17.49 21.84 -7.13
N THR A 238 18.12 21.35 -6.06
CA THR A 238 19.50 20.87 -6.08
C THR A 238 19.61 19.58 -6.92
N ASP A 239 20.83 19.12 -7.23
CA ASP A 239 21.02 17.82 -7.89
C ASP A 239 20.43 16.65 -7.07
N ALA A 240 20.56 16.71 -5.74
CA ALA A 240 19.97 15.72 -4.83
C ALA A 240 18.44 15.79 -4.84
N GLY A 241 17.86 17.00 -4.91
CA GLY A 241 16.41 17.18 -5.08
C GLY A 241 15.92 16.63 -6.41
N LYS A 242 16.64 16.88 -7.52
CA LYS A 242 16.31 16.34 -8.84
C LYS A 242 16.33 14.82 -8.88
N GLU A 243 17.26 14.19 -8.16
CA GLU A 243 17.29 12.74 -8.02
C GLU A 243 16.14 12.21 -7.14
N ALA A 244 15.89 12.86 -6.00
CA ALA A 244 14.86 12.45 -5.05
C ALA A 244 13.43 12.59 -5.60
N TRP A 245 13.20 13.54 -6.51
CA TRP A 245 11.89 13.85 -7.10
C TRP A 245 11.82 13.55 -8.60
N ALA A 246 12.72 12.69 -9.10
CA ALA A 246 12.79 12.34 -10.51
C ALA A 246 11.47 11.81 -11.06
N ASP A 247 10.70 11.06 -10.26
CA ASP A 247 9.38 10.54 -10.61
C ASP A 247 8.35 11.64 -10.83
N VAL A 248 8.38 12.71 -10.03
CA VAL A 248 7.51 13.89 -10.19
C VAL A 248 7.96 14.74 -11.38
N LEU A 249 9.27 14.93 -11.54
CA LEU A 249 9.85 15.68 -12.66
C LEU A 249 9.65 14.99 -14.02
N ASP A 250 9.54 13.66 -14.03
CA ASP A 250 9.23 12.85 -15.22
C ASP A 250 7.72 12.70 -15.48
N ALA A 251 6.86 13.27 -14.62
CA ALA A 251 5.41 13.26 -14.80
C ALA A 251 5.00 13.94 -16.12
N GLU A 252 3.94 13.44 -16.73
CA GLU A 252 3.41 13.94 -17.99
C GLU A 252 2.49 15.14 -17.74
N VAL A 253 2.76 16.25 -18.41
CA VAL A 253 1.92 17.46 -18.34
C VAL A 253 0.74 17.30 -19.29
N ILE A 254 -0.47 17.29 -18.73
CA ILE A 254 -1.72 17.12 -19.47
C ILE A 254 -2.27 18.48 -19.92
N LYS A 255 -2.37 19.44 -19.00
CA LYS A 255 -2.83 20.79 -19.29
C LYS A 255 -2.31 21.80 -18.26
N VAL A 256 -2.20 23.06 -18.69
CA VAL A 256 -1.90 24.21 -17.83
C VAL A 256 -3.02 25.23 -18.02
N TYR A 257 -3.63 25.71 -16.94
CA TYR A 257 -4.82 26.55 -17.00
C TYR A 257 -4.97 27.41 -15.73
N ASN A 258 -5.87 28.40 -15.77
CA ASN A 258 -6.28 29.13 -14.57
C ASN A 258 -7.59 28.50 -14.06
N GLY A 259 -7.51 27.84 -12.91
CA GLY A 259 -8.64 27.21 -12.23
C GLY A 259 -9.00 27.90 -10.92
N TYR A 260 -9.75 27.19 -10.08
CA TYR A 260 -10.24 27.69 -8.79
C TYR A 260 -9.10 28.14 -7.85
N TYR A 261 -7.95 27.47 -7.89
CA TYR A 261 -6.78 27.78 -7.08
C TYR A 261 -5.82 28.77 -7.76
N GLY A 262 -6.19 29.34 -8.91
CA GLY A 262 -5.29 30.17 -9.72
C GLY A 262 -4.57 29.34 -10.77
N LEU A 263 -3.26 29.53 -10.95
CA LEU A 263 -2.51 28.82 -11.97
C LEU A 263 -2.35 27.34 -11.58
N GLN A 264 -2.80 26.45 -12.47
CA GLN A 264 -2.89 25.01 -12.23
C GLN A 264 -2.27 24.22 -13.38
N MET A 265 -1.70 23.06 -13.05
CA MET A 265 -1.13 22.12 -14.00
C MET A 265 -1.53 20.69 -13.65
N ASP A 266 -2.23 20.04 -14.57
CA ASP A 266 -2.61 18.64 -14.42
C ASP A 266 -1.47 17.74 -14.90
N LEU A 267 -1.13 16.77 -14.07
CA LEU A 267 -0.07 15.80 -14.28
C LEU A 267 -0.63 14.38 -14.31
N ASP A 268 0.02 13.54 -15.09
CA ASP A 268 -0.22 12.11 -15.22
C ASP A 268 1.07 11.30 -15.03
N LYS A 269 0.94 9.99 -14.86
CA LYS A 269 2.05 9.02 -14.71
C LYS A 269 2.94 9.29 -13.49
N VAL A 270 2.38 9.91 -12.46
CA VAL A 270 3.01 10.14 -11.16
C VAL A 270 2.05 9.70 -10.06
N LYS A 271 2.55 9.16 -8.95
CA LYS A 271 1.69 8.81 -7.83
C LYS A 271 1.12 10.10 -7.19
N PRO A 272 -0.19 10.19 -6.91
CA PRO A 272 -0.80 11.36 -6.27
C PRO A 272 -0.09 11.79 -4.99
N ARG A 273 0.19 10.83 -4.09
CA ARG A 273 0.95 11.06 -2.86
C ARG A 273 2.32 11.71 -3.10
N ARG A 274 3.04 11.30 -4.15
CA ARG A 274 4.37 11.87 -4.46
C ARG A 274 4.26 13.32 -4.93
N LEU A 275 3.20 13.65 -5.67
CA LEU A 275 2.94 15.00 -6.12
C LEU A 275 2.56 15.94 -4.97
N GLU A 276 1.75 15.44 -4.04
CA GLU A 276 1.38 16.13 -2.80
C GLU A 276 2.59 16.38 -1.90
N GLU A 277 3.41 15.35 -1.66
CA GLU A 277 4.66 15.45 -0.88
C GLU A 277 5.62 16.49 -1.51
N PHE A 278 5.74 16.48 -2.85
CA PHE A 278 6.58 17.44 -3.58
C PHE A 278 6.10 18.89 -3.43
N SER A 279 4.80 19.11 -3.64
CA SER A 279 4.20 20.45 -3.54
C SER A 279 4.25 20.97 -2.11
N SER A 280 3.99 20.10 -1.13
CA SER A 280 4.08 20.41 0.30
C SER A 280 5.52 20.75 0.72
N MET A 281 6.50 19.99 0.23
CA MET A 281 7.92 20.26 0.46
C MET A 281 8.32 21.65 -0.05
N LEU A 282 7.95 22.01 -1.28
CA LEU A 282 8.24 23.33 -1.84
C LEU A 282 7.48 24.47 -1.14
N ALA A 283 6.29 24.19 -0.60
CA ALA A 283 5.55 25.12 0.25
C ALA A 283 6.11 25.23 1.69
N GLY A 284 7.18 24.50 2.02
CA GLY A 284 7.86 24.56 3.32
C GLY A 284 7.30 23.62 4.38
N TYR A 285 6.41 22.69 4.02
CA TYR A 285 5.85 21.68 4.92
C TYR A 285 6.73 20.43 4.99
N CYS A 286 8.02 20.60 5.29
CA CYS A 286 8.96 19.50 5.51
C CYS A 286 10.03 19.88 6.56
N PRO A 287 10.79 18.90 7.11
CA PRO A 287 11.92 19.21 7.97
C PRO A 287 12.93 20.13 7.27
N VAL A 288 13.50 21.09 8.01
CA VAL A 288 14.48 22.06 7.47
C VAL A 288 15.66 21.35 6.80
N SER A 289 16.13 20.24 7.37
CA SER A 289 17.22 19.44 6.79
C SER A 289 16.90 18.90 5.39
N ASP A 290 15.64 18.52 5.17
CA ASP A 290 15.20 17.93 3.91
C ASP A 290 15.04 19.04 2.87
N TYR A 291 14.46 20.18 3.28
CA TYR A 291 14.36 21.37 2.46
C TYR A 291 15.73 21.86 1.98
N GLU A 292 16.69 22.04 2.91
CA GLU A 292 18.05 22.47 2.58
C GLU A 292 18.80 21.46 1.69
N THR A 293 18.45 20.18 1.77
CA THR A 293 19.05 19.14 0.92
C THR A 293 18.52 19.20 -0.51
N TRP A 294 17.22 19.45 -0.69
CA TRP A 294 16.54 19.31 -1.98
C TRP A 294 16.29 20.62 -2.71
N VAL A 295 16.19 21.75 -2.01
CA VAL A 295 15.84 23.07 -2.56
C VAL A 295 17.05 24.00 -2.56
N THR A 296 17.31 24.63 -3.69
CA THR A 296 18.39 25.60 -3.85
C THR A 296 18.13 26.83 -2.99
N GLN A 297 19.14 27.24 -2.21
CA GLN A 297 19.03 28.43 -1.35
C GLN A 297 19.30 29.70 -2.16
N GLU A 298 18.66 30.82 -1.79
CA GLU A 298 18.81 32.11 -2.49
C GLU A 298 20.28 32.58 -2.61
N ASP A 299 21.14 32.21 -1.65
CA ASP A 299 22.58 32.54 -1.65
C ASP A 299 23.42 31.70 -2.63
N ASP A 300 22.86 30.61 -3.17
CA ASP A 300 23.53 29.67 -4.09
C ASP A 300 23.03 29.77 -5.54
N ALA A 301 22.06 30.64 -5.82
CA ALA A 301 21.56 30.85 -7.18
C ALA A 301 22.62 31.55 -8.07
N PRO A 302 22.84 31.10 -9.32
CA PRO A 302 23.79 31.77 -10.22
C PRO A 302 23.35 33.23 -10.47
N PRO A 303 24.29 34.19 -10.54
CA PRO A 303 23.95 35.61 -10.63
C PRO A 303 23.10 35.89 -11.87
N GLN A 304 21.92 36.46 -11.67
CA GLN A 304 21.07 36.96 -12.76
C GLN A 304 21.87 37.93 -13.65
N SER A 305 21.76 37.73 -14.95
CA SER A 305 22.44 38.57 -15.95
C SER A 305 22.01 40.03 -15.82
N PRO A 306 22.91 41.02 -15.99
CA PRO A 306 22.59 42.41 -15.70
C PRO A 306 21.52 42.94 -16.68
N GLU A 307 20.41 43.41 -16.13
CA GLU A 307 19.36 44.10 -16.86
C GLU A 307 19.95 45.27 -17.67
N MET A 308 19.80 45.20 -18.99
CA MET A 308 20.04 46.34 -19.87
C MET A 308 18.95 47.39 -19.63
N LYS A 309 19.31 48.48 -18.95
CA LYS A 309 18.50 49.69 -18.88
C LYS A 309 18.29 50.26 -20.28
N LEU A 310 17.02 50.44 -20.66
CA LEU A 310 16.58 51.34 -21.72
C LEU A 310 15.58 52.33 -21.14
#